data_AF-Q4JY74-F1
#
_entry.id   AF-Q4JY74-F1
#
_cell.length_a   1.000
_cell.length_b   1.000
_cell.length_c   1.000
_cell.angle_alpha   90.00
_cell.angle_beta   90.00
_cell.angle_gamma   90.00
#
_symmetry.space_group_name_H-M   'P 1'
#
loop_
_entity.id
_entity.type
_entity.pdbx_description
1 polymer ?
#
loop_
_entity_poly.entity_id
_entity_poly.type
_entity_poly.pdbx_seq_one_letter_code
_entity_poly.pdbx_strand_id
1 'polypeptide(L)'
;MFKTRNYRVFEVPLEFHMKHPPQQRPKLRLFRDGWLAAYWLLVVPSLVMSVFLLIGNNPSKVSPTLGLVLLIGALHLAGVLLCLWALPIYRGTPKRLVVLAVLWGGVASVVLAAVVIQPPVVSTVDKLGWHGLTASFGGAYPEEIAKGLGIWLLLWMGRAWWNRPWHGIIAGLLVGLGFEVFENMMYAMMLAVMDPVSDMQGALSTYLVRVIAGPAKHMMFSALVGYGIGLAMFVGARAGKPRSVAWRLGAVVLWGGLGFLTHFAWNVRWLDVSPGFQLMWMGIVWVVLVALTVGAIVWTSVEFLRWKKRGICPAVTIYQRM
;
A
#
# COMPACT_ATOMS: atom_id res chain seq x y z
N MET A 1 -27.79 -16.04 5.23
CA MET A 1 -27.49 -17.22 4.40
C MET A 1 -27.14 -16.76 2.98
N PHE A 2 -25.88 -16.37 2.74
CA PHE A 2 -25.45 -15.86 1.44
C PHE A 2 -25.14 -17.04 0.50
N LYS A 3 -26.03 -17.30 -0.45
CA LYS A 3 -25.75 -18.19 -1.60
C LYS A 3 -24.62 -17.54 -2.42
N THR A 4 -23.38 -17.85 -2.07
CA THR A 4 -22.22 -17.55 -2.92
C THR A 4 -22.36 -18.34 -4.20
N ARG A 5 -22.55 -17.63 -5.32
CA ARG A 5 -22.44 -18.20 -6.67
C ARG A 5 -21.13 -19.02 -6.76
N ASN A 6 -21.25 -20.27 -7.21
CA ASN A 6 -20.17 -21.25 -7.28
C ASN A 6 -19.04 -20.75 -8.19
N TYR A 7 -17.90 -20.35 -7.63
CA TYR A 7 -16.66 -20.07 -8.36
C TYR A 7 -15.51 -20.86 -7.74
N ARG A 8 -14.70 -21.54 -8.57
CA ARG A 8 -13.52 -22.33 -8.14
C ARG A 8 -12.24 -21.76 -8.75
N VAL A 9 -11.13 -21.83 -8.01
CA VAL A 9 -9.79 -21.45 -8.47
C VAL A 9 -9.11 -22.69 -9.07
N PHE A 10 -8.73 -22.62 -10.35
CA PHE A 10 -8.03 -23.69 -11.05
C PHE A 10 -6.74 -23.18 -11.72
N GLU A 11 -5.78 -24.08 -11.87
CA GLU A 11 -4.69 -23.90 -12.83
C GLU A 11 -5.26 -24.12 -14.23
N VAL A 12 -4.99 -23.19 -15.16
CA VAL A 12 -5.40 -23.34 -16.55
C VAL A 12 -4.19 -23.25 -17.48
N PRO A 13 -4.22 -23.96 -18.61
CA PRO A 13 -3.20 -23.81 -19.65
C PRO A 13 -3.06 -22.34 -20.04
N LEU A 14 -1.83 -21.91 -20.31
CA LEU A 14 -1.52 -20.56 -20.76
C LEU A 14 -2.35 -20.20 -22.01
N GLU A 15 -2.50 -21.14 -22.94
CA GLU A 15 -3.32 -20.95 -24.14
C GLU A 15 -4.77 -20.58 -23.82
N PHE A 16 -5.39 -21.25 -22.84
CA PHE A 16 -6.75 -20.93 -22.41
C PHE A 16 -6.84 -19.50 -21.85
N HIS A 17 -5.84 -19.08 -21.07
CA HIS A 17 -5.77 -17.71 -20.55
C HIS A 17 -5.60 -16.69 -21.67
N MET A 18 -4.75 -16.98 -22.66
CA MET A 18 -4.50 -16.10 -23.80
C MET A 18 -5.71 -15.98 -24.73
N LYS A 19 -6.59 -16.99 -24.79
CA LYS A 19 -7.89 -16.93 -25.50
C LYS A 19 -8.87 -15.92 -24.90
N HIS A 20 -8.69 -15.49 -23.65
CA HIS A 20 -9.50 -14.46 -22.99
C HIS A 20 -8.66 -13.20 -22.72
N PRO A 21 -8.28 -12.45 -23.77
CA PRO A 21 -7.36 -11.33 -23.65
C PRO A 21 -7.92 -10.22 -22.73
N PRO A 22 -7.05 -9.38 -22.13
CA PRO A 22 -7.45 -8.35 -21.17
C PRO A 22 -8.62 -7.46 -21.62
N GLN A 23 -8.77 -7.24 -22.93
CA GLN A 23 -9.85 -6.45 -23.54
C GLN A 23 -11.24 -7.11 -23.43
N GLN A 24 -11.31 -8.43 -23.30
CA GLN A 24 -12.55 -9.20 -23.12
C GLN A 24 -12.94 -9.41 -21.65
N ARG A 25 -12.12 -8.93 -20.70
CA ARG A 25 -12.44 -8.98 -19.26
C ARG A 25 -13.54 -7.97 -18.92
N PRO A 26 -14.41 -8.23 -17.92
CA PRO A 26 -15.50 -7.33 -17.55
C PRO A 26 -14.95 -5.93 -17.29
N LYS A 27 -15.44 -4.85 -17.91
CA LYS A 27 -14.91 -3.50 -17.64
C LYS A 27 -15.24 -3.04 -16.20
N LEU A 28 -14.27 -2.45 -15.48
CA LEU A 28 -14.52 -1.66 -14.26
C LEU A 28 -15.37 -0.46 -14.65
N ARG A 29 -16.64 -0.46 -14.26
CA ARG A 29 -17.55 0.68 -14.41
C ARG A 29 -17.73 1.32 -13.04
N LEU A 30 -17.56 2.64 -12.97
CA LEU A 30 -17.80 3.41 -11.75
C LEU A 30 -19.20 3.09 -11.20
N PHE A 31 -19.31 2.86 -9.89
CA PHE A 31 -20.55 2.57 -9.18
C PHE A 31 -21.31 1.29 -9.59
N ARG A 32 -20.66 0.30 -10.24
CA ARG A 32 -21.34 -0.93 -10.69
C ARG A 32 -21.51 -1.99 -9.60
N ASP A 33 -20.73 -1.93 -8.52
CA ASP A 33 -20.84 -2.85 -7.39
C ASP A 33 -20.72 -2.11 -6.05
N GLY A 34 -21.25 -2.73 -4.99
CA GLY A 34 -21.28 -2.14 -3.65
C GLY A 34 -19.90 -1.85 -3.07
N TRP A 35 -18.86 -2.59 -3.50
CA TRP A 35 -17.49 -2.36 -3.07
C TRP A 35 -16.89 -1.11 -3.69
N LEU A 36 -17.19 -0.85 -4.97
CA LEU A 36 -16.81 0.37 -5.64
C LEU A 36 -17.59 1.58 -5.14
N ALA A 37 -18.86 1.40 -4.74
CA ALA A 37 -19.61 2.43 -4.04
C ALA A 37 -18.98 2.74 -2.67
N ALA A 38 -18.65 1.72 -1.87
CA ALA A 38 -17.96 1.89 -0.58
C ALA A 38 -16.58 2.56 -0.74
N TYR A 39 -15.83 2.20 -1.78
CA TYR A 39 -14.57 2.85 -2.11
C TYR A 39 -14.76 4.37 -2.32
N TRP A 40 -15.72 4.77 -3.16
CA TRP A 40 -15.95 6.19 -3.44
C TRP A 40 -16.55 6.94 -2.24
N LEU A 41 -17.38 6.28 -1.45
CA LEU A 41 -17.94 6.84 -0.21
C LEU A 41 -16.83 7.24 0.77
N LEU A 42 -15.72 6.51 0.81
CA LEU A 42 -14.58 6.83 1.65
C LEU A 42 -13.62 7.82 0.99
N VAL A 43 -13.38 7.69 -0.32
CA VAL A 43 -12.40 8.52 -1.05
C VAL A 43 -12.90 9.96 -1.25
N VAL A 44 -14.18 10.18 -1.58
CA VAL A 44 -14.68 11.52 -1.91
C VAL A 44 -14.60 12.50 -0.72
N PRO A 45 -15.09 12.17 0.49
CA PRO A 45 -14.92 13.04 1.65
C PRO A 45 -13.45 13.20 2.04
N SER A 46 -12.67 12.11 1.92
CA SER A 46 -11.24 12.15 2.19
C SER A 46 -10.49 13.08 1.25
N LEU A 47 -10.92 13.23 -0.01
CA LEU A 47 -10.29 14.16 -0.96
C LEU A 47 -10.38 15.60 -0.48
N VAL A 48 -11.56 16.02 -0.01
CA VAL A 48 -11.76 17.36 0.55
C VAL A 48 -10.88 17.56 1.77
N MET A 49 -10.84 16.57 2.67
CA MET A 49 -9.99 16.63 3.86
C MET A 49 -8.49 16.62 3.52
N SER A 50 -8.05 15.87 2.52
CA SER A 50 -6.66 15.86 2.04
C SER A 50 -6.22 17.24 1.52
N VAL A 51 -7.09 17.92 0.76
CA VAL A 51 -6.83 19.30 0.33
C VAL A 51 -6.70 20.22 1.54
N PHE A 52 -7.58 20.05 2.54
CA PHE A 52 -7.48 20.78 3.80
C PHE A 52 -6.21 20.44 4.59
N LEU A 53 -5.75 19.19 4.64
CA LEU A 53 -4.51 18.83 5.33
C LEU A 53 -3.27 19.44 4.65
N LEU A 54 -3.29 19.54 3.32
CA LEU A 54 -2.16 20.07 2.56
C LEU A 54 -2.07 21.61 2.62
N ILE A 55 -3.22 22.30 2.73
CA ILE A 55 -3.30 23.77 2.61
C ILE A 55 -3.76 24.45 3.91
N GLY A 56 -4.60 23.77 4.70
CA GLY A 56 -5.45 24.32 5.76
C GLY A 56 -4.76 24.78 7.04
N ASN A 57 -3.45 24.60 7.16
CA ASN A 57 -2.67 25.04 8.33
C ASN A 57 -1.47 25.95 7.97
N ASN A 58 -1.33 26.39 6.71
CA ASN A 58 -0.21 27.22 6.29
C ASN A 58 -0.64 28.61 5.80
N PRO A 59 -0.08 29.71 6.36
CA PRO A 59 -0.30 31.08 5.89
C PRO A 59 0.10 31.31 4.42
N SER A 60 1.01 30.48 3.89
CA SER A 60 1.53 30.51 2.52
C SER A 60 0.54 29.97 1.45
N LYS A 61 -0.74 30.32 1.61
CA LYS A 61 -1.88 29.98 0.73
C LYS A 61 -1.53 30.28 -0.74
N VAL A 62 -1.57 29.24 -1.59
CA VAL A 62 -1.25 29.31 -3.04
C VAL A 62 0.13 29.94 -3.31
N SER A 63 1.14 29.55 -2.54
CA SER A 63 2.53 29.96 -2.72
C SER A 63 3.27 29.14 -3.78
N PRO A 64 4.37 29.65 -4.36
CA PRO A 64 5.30 28.86 -5.18
C PRO A 64 5.76 27.55 -4.52
N THR A 65 5.78 27.50 -3.18
CA THR A 65 6.07 26.31 -2.39
C THR A 65 5.08 25.17 -2.66
N LEU A 66 3.77 25.44 -2.72
CA LEU A 66 2.79 24.40 -3.03
C LEU A 66 3.00 23.86 -4.45
N GLY A 67 3.31 24.74 -5.41
CA GLY A 67 3.64 24.34 -6.78
C GLY A 67 4.87 23.42 -6.83
N LEU A 68 5.93 23.77 -6.08
CA LEU A 68 7.12 22.94 -5.93
C LEU A 68 6.80 21.57 -5.31
N VAL A 69 6.04 21.54 -4.21
CA VAL A 69 5.68 20.30 -3.50
C VAL A 69 4.83 19.37 -4.38
N LEU A 70 3.88 19.93 -5.14
CA LEU A 70 3.10 19.16 -6.11
C LEU A 70 3.97 18.62 -7.24
N LEU A 71 4.92 19.40 -7.75
CA LEU A 71 5.83 18.99 -8.81
C LEU A 71 6.75 17.85 -8.34
N ILE A 72 7.43 17.99 -7.19
CA ILE A 72 8.31 16.93 -6.66
C ILE A 72 7.51 15.68 -6.28
N GLY A 73 6.28 15.84 -5.78
CA GLY A 73 5.35 14.74 -5.54
C GLY A 73 5.03 13.97 -6.81
N ALA A 74 4.68 14.68 -7.89
CA ALA A 74 4.40 14.07 -9.19
C ALA A 74 5.63 13.39 -9.79
N LEU A 75 6.83 13.99 -9.68
CA LEU A 75 8.08 13.39 -10.14
C LEU A 75 8.43 12.12 -9.35
N HIS A 76 8.27 12.15 -8.02
CA HIS A 76 8.46 10.98 -7.17
C HIS A 76 7.52 9.84 -7.59
N LEU A 77 6.23 10.13 -7.71
CA LEU A 77 5.23 9.16 -8.16
C LEU A 77 5.58 8.57 -9.53
N ALA A 78 5.91 9.43 -10.51
CA ALA A 78 6.23 9.00 -11.87
C ALA A 78 7.50 8.13 -11.90
N GLY A 79 8.57 8.55 -11.22
CA GLY A 79 9.83 7.81 -11.15
C GLY A 79 9.64 6.41 -10.58
N VAL A 80 8.90 6.28 -9.48
CA VAL A 80 8.64 4.97 -8.86
C VAL A 80 7.72 4.10 -9.72
N LEU A 81 6.69 4.67 -10.36
CA LEU A 81 5.83 3.91 -11.27
C LEU A 81 6.61 3.34 -12.47
N LEU A 82 7.63 4.06 -12.97
CA LEU A 82 8.53 3.55 -14.01
C LEU A 82 9.33 2.34 -13.49
N CYS A 83 9.85 2.41 -12.26
CA CYS A 83 10.54 1.27 -11.64
C CYS A 83 9.62 0.06 -11.46
N LEU A 84 8.38 0.27 -11.00
CA LEU A 84 7.40 -0.80 -10.83
C LEU A 84 7.03 -1.47 -12.16
N TRP A 85 7.02 -0.71 -13.27
CA TRP A 85 6.71 -1.24 -14.59
C TRP A 85 7.72 -2.28 -15.08
N ALA A 86 8.96 -2.23 -14.58
CA ALA A 86 10.00 -3.21 -14.87
C ALA A 86 9.76 -4.57 -14.20
N LEU A 87 8.94 -4.63 -13.14
CA LEU A 87 8.70 -5.88 -12.40
C LEU A 87 7.86 -6.86 -13.23
N PRO A 88 8.28 -8.13 -13.38
CA PRO A 88 7.51 -9.14 -14.10
C PRO A 88 6.09 -9.33 -13.57
N ILE A 89 5.94 -9.22 -12.25
CA ILE A 89 4.66 -9.36 -11.52
C ILE A 89 3.70 -8.18 -11.74
N TYR A 90 4.16 -7.03 -12.25
CA TYR A 90 3.33 -5.87 -12.56
C TYR A 90 2.58 -6.02 -13.89
N ARG A 91 3.08 -6.87 -14.81
CA ARG A 91 2.54 -7.01 -16.16
C ARG A 91 1.05 -7.39 -16.16
N GLY A 92 0.27 -6.67 -16.96
CA GLY A 92 -1.19 -6.88 -17.08
C GLY A 92 -2.03 -6.11 -16.06
N THR A 93 -1.40 -5.30 -15.20
CA THR A 93 -2.12 -4.39 -14.29
C THR A 93 -2.85 -3.29 -15.07
N PRO A 94 -4.19 -3.18 -14.95
CA PRO A 94 -4.95 -2.12 -15.61
C PRO A 94 -4.59 -0.74 -15.04
N LYS A 95 -4.36 0.25 -15.92
CA LYS A 95 -4.08 1.65 -15.52
C LYS A 95 -5.11 2.21 -14.53
N ARG A 96 -6.39 1.82 -14.66
CA ARG A 96 -7.46 2.24 -13.75
C ARG A 96 -7.23 1.75 -12.31
N LEU A 97 -6.77 0.52 -12.12
CA LEU A 97 -6.48 -0.02 -10.79
C LEU A 97 -5.24 0.64 -10.18
N VAL A 98 -4.27 1.05 -11.01
CA VAL A 98 -3.12 1.85 -10.56
C VAL A 98 -3.59 3.19 -9.99
N VAL A 99 -4.43 3.92 -10.74
CA VAL A 99 -4.98 5.21 -10.30
C VAL A 99 -5.78 5.06 -9.01
N LEU A 100 -6.64 4.04 -8.91
CA LEU A 100 -7.42 3.79 -7.70
C LEU A 100 -6.53 3.41 -6.51
N ALA A 101 -5.47 2.63 -6.72
CA ALA A 101 -4.55 2.27 -5.64
C ALA A 101 -3.78 3.49 -5.10
N VAL A 102 -3.21 4.28 -6.00
CA VAL A 102 -2.49 5.51 -5.62
C VAL A 102 -3.44 6.51 -4.96
N LEU A 103 -4.66 6.68 -5.49
CA LEU A 103 -5.67 7.57 -4.92
C LEU A 103 -6.09 7.12 -3.52
N TRP A 104 -6.33 5.83 -3.31
CA TRP A 104 -6.63 5.32 -1.97
C TRP A 104 -5.49 5.57 -0.99
N GLY A 105 -4.25 5.31 -1.42
CA GLY A 105 -3.06 5.53 -0.61
C GLY A 105 -2.90 6.98 -0.18
N GLY A 106 -2.91 7.91 -1.12
CA GLY A 106 -2.65 9.32 -0.83
C GLY A 106 -3.82 10.07 -0.21
N VAL A 107 -5.06 9.58 -0.38
CA VAL A 107 -6.25 10.31 0.04
C VAL A 107 -6.96 9.60 1.19
N ALA A 108 -7.61 8.48 0.91
CA ALA A 108 -8.41 7.79 1.92
C ALA A 108 -7.56 7.25 3.08
N SER A 109 -6.41 6.63 2.78
CA SER A 109 -5.58 6.03 3.82
C SER A 109 -5.00 7.07 4.77
N VAL A 110 -4.48 8.18 4.23
CA VAL A 110 -3.93 9.27 5.03
C VAL A 110 -5.00 9.87 5.94
N VAL A 111 -6.19 10.19 5.40
CA VAL A 111 -7.26 10.80 6.19
C VAL A 111 -7.80 9.83 7.24
N LEU A 112 -8.08 8.58 6.88
CA LEU A 112 -8.53 7.58 7.85
C LEU A 112 -7.48 7.37 8.95
N ALA A 113 -6.19 7.30 8.59
CA ALA A 113 -5.12 7.12 9.56
C ALA A 113 -4.99 8.35 10.48
N ALA A 114 -4.75 9.53 9.92
CA ALA A 114 -4.38 10.73 10.67
C ALA A 114 -5.57 11.40 11.39
N VAL A 115 -6.77 11.35 10.81
CA VAL A 115 -7.93 12.09 11.32
C VAL A 115 -8.87 11.20 12.13
N VAL A 116 -9.02 9.92 11.74
CA VAL A 116 -10.01 9.04 12.37
C VAL A 116 -9.37 8.14 13.43
N ILE A 117 -8.27 7.47 13.12
CA ILE A 117 -7.71 6.41 13.98
C ILE A 117 -6.62 6.95 14.92
N GLN A 118 -5.72 7.81 14.42
CA GLN A 118 -4.56 8.31 15.19
C GLN A 118 -4.95 9.06 16.47
N PRO A 119 -5.89 10.03 16.47
CA PRO A 119 -6.10 10.88 17.65
C PRO A 119 -6.44 10.13 18.96
N PRO A 120 -7.41 9.18 18.99
CA PRO A 120 -7.67 8.42 20.21
C PRO A 120 -6.51 7.47 20.59
N VAL A 121 -5.75 6.97 19.61
CA VAL A 121 -4.62 6.08 19.86
C VAL A 121 -3.47 6.84 20.52
N VAL A 122 -3.08 7.99 19.99
CA VAL A 122 -2.05 8.86 20.59
C VAL A 122 -2.46 9.32 21.99
N SER A 123 -3.72 9.75 22.17
CA SER A 123 -4.23 10.12 23.50
C SER A 123 -4.09 8.99 24.53
N THR A 124 -4.31 7.74 24.10
CA THR A 124 -4.16 6.56 24.96
C THR A 124 -2.69 6.31 25.31
N VAL A 125 -1.81 6.39 24.32
CA VAL A 125 -0.36 6.20 24.48
C VAL A 125 0.25 7.24 25.42
N ASP A 126 -0.16 8.50 25.29
CA ASP A 126 0.32 9.58 26.15
C ASP A 126 -0.12 9.38 27.61
N LYS A 127 -1.37 8.94 27.84
CA LYS A 127 -1.88 8.61 29.18
C LYS A 127 -1.17 7.42 29.83
N LEU A 128 -0.66 6.49 29.01
CA LEU A 128 0.11 5.34 29.46
C LEU A 128 1.60 5.66 29.69
N GLY A 129 2.05 6.88 29.34
CA GLY A 129 3.45 7.30 29.47
C GLY A 129 4.40 6.61 28.48
N TRP A 130 3.88 6.01 27.40
CA TRP A 130 4.68 5.28 26.41
C TRP A 130 5.27 6.21 25.33
N HIS A 131 5.91 7.30 25.74
CA HIS A 131 6.36 8.37 24.84
C HIS A 131 7.34 7.90 23.76
N GLY A 132 8.15 6.88 24.02
CA GLY A 132 9.04 6.26 23.01
C GLY A 132 8.30 5.53 21.89
N LEU A 133 7.01 5.21 22.10
CA LEU A 133 6.16 4.46 21.16
C LEU A 133 5.05 5.31 20.54
N THR A 134 4.97 6.61 20.85
CA THR A 134 3.92 7.51 20.32
C THR A 134 3.87 7.51 18.80
N ALA A 135 5.02 7.56 18.11
CA ALA A 135 5.04 7.48 16.65
C ALA A 135 4.73 6.07 16.12
N SER A 136 5.05 5.02 16.86
CA SER A 136 4.74 3.64 16.47
C SER A 136 3.24 3.36 16.53
N PHE A 137 2.59 3.75 17.62
CA PHE A 137 1.14 3.61 17.74
C PHE A 137 0.37 4.68 16.96
N GLY A 138 0.88 5.91 16.87
CA GLY A 138 0.25 7.00 16.15
C GLY A 138 0.42 6.95 14.63
N GLY A 139 1.47 6.29 14.14
CA GLY A 139 1.73 6.11 12.71
C GLY A 139 1.44 4.68 12.25
N ALA A 140 2.21 3.69 12.73
CA ALA A 140 2.16 2.35 12.15
C ALA A 140 0.80 1.65 12.31
N TYR A 141 0.18 1.77 13.49
CA TYR A 141 -1.12 1.16 13.75
C TYR A 141 -2.25 1.71 12.87
N PRO A 142 -2.53 3.02 12.86
CA PRO A 142 -3.59 3.58 12.00
C PRO A 142 -3.28 3.43 10.51
N GLU A 143 -2.03 3.64 10.09
CA GLU A 143 -1.66 3.64 8.69
C GLU A 143 -1.77 2.26 8.04
N GLU A 144 -1.24 1.20 8.66
CA GLU A 144 -1.32 -0.14 8.06
C GLU A 144 -2.76 -0.68 8.02
N ILE A 145 -3.61 -0.30 8.99
CA ILE A 145 -5.04 -0.64 8.96
C ILE A 145 -5.73 0.05 7.77
N ALA A 146 -5.51 1.37 7.61
CA ALA A 146 -6.14 2.16 6.55
C ALA A 146 -5.67 1.74 5.14
N LYS A 147 -4.37 1.46 4.98
CA LYS A 147 -3.80 0.94 3.73
C LYS A 147 -4.25 -0.49 3.45
N GLY A 148 -4.26 -1.35 4.47
CA GLY A 148 -4.72 -2.74 4.38
C GLY A 148 -6.18 -2.84 3.92
N LEU A 149 -7.07 -2.01 4.46
CA LEU A 149 -8.46 -1.90 4.01
C LEU A 149 -8.55 -1.57 2.51
N GLY A 150 -7.76 -0.61 2.06
CA GLY A 150 -7.67 -0.25 0.64
C GLY A 150 -7.22 -1.38 -0.25
N ILE A 151 -6.12 -2.02 0.13
CA ILE A 151 -5.56 -3.16 -0.61
C ILE A 151 -6.63 -4.25 -0.75
N TRP A 152 -7.33 -4.58 0.33
CA TRP A 152 -8.40 -5.57 0.30
C TRP A 152 -9.57 -5.16 -0.61
N LEU A 153 -10.07 -3.93 -0.49
CA LEU A 153 -11.13 -3.40 -1.37
C LEU A 153 -10.71 -3.46 -2.84
N LEU A 154 -9.49 -3.02 -3.13
CA LEU A 154 -8.91 -2.96 -4.46
C LEU A 154 -8.71 -4.34 -5.09
N LEU A 155 -8.21 -5.31 -4.33
CA LEU A 155 -8.13 -6.71 -4.76
C LEU A 155 -9.52 -7.31 -4.99
N TRP A 156 -10.52 -6.91 -4.22
CA TRP A 156 -11.88 -7.41 -4.36
C TRP A 156 -12.61 -6.80 -5.56
N MET A 157 -12.54 -5.48 -5.78
CA MET A 157 -13.09 -4.80 -6.96
C MET A 157 -12.34 -5.20 -8.23
N GLY A 158 -11.02 -5.30 -8.12
CA GLY A 158 -10.09 -5.64 -9.19
C GLY A 158 -9.93 -7.13 -9.44
N ARG A 159 -10.65 -8.01 -8.73
CA ARG A 159 -10.48 -9.48 -8.74
C ARG A 159 -10.53 -10.16 -10.11
N ALA A 160 -11.10 -9.51 -11.13
CA ALA A 160 -11.10 -10.03 -12.50
C ALA A 160 -9.77 -9.78 -13.25
N TRP A 161 -8.95 -8.83 -12.79
CA TRP A 161 -7.62 -8.54 -13.32
C TRP A 161 -6.53 -8.93 -12.34
N TRP A 162 -6.72 -8.59 -11.07
CA TRP A 162 -5.87 -8.98 -9.95
C TRP A 162 -6.40 -10.26 -9.33
N ASN A 163 -6.03 -11.40 -9.91
CA ASN A 163 -6.51 -12.72 -9.52
C ASN A 163 -5.39 -13.69 -9.11
N ARG A 164 -4.24 -13.14 -8.66
CA ARG A 164 -3.05 -13.92 -8.33
C ARG A 164 -2.47 -13.43 -7.01
N PRO A 165 -1.80 -14.29 -6.21
CA PRO A 165 -1.32 -13.89 -4.89
C PRO A 165 -0.40 -12.67 -4.91
N TRP A 166 0.53 -12.58 -5.86
CA TRP A 166 1.44 -11.43 -6.00
C TRP A 166 0.76 -10.14 -6.49
N HIS A 167 -0.46 -10.19 -7.01
CA HIS A 167 -1.19 -8.94 -7.25
C HIS A 167 -1.49 -8.21 -5.94
N GLY A 168 -1.49 -8.91 -4.80
CA GLY A 168 -1.50 -8.30 -3.49
C GLY A 168 -0.25 -7.49 -3.19
N ILE A 169 0.93 -7.98 -3.58
CA ILE A 169 2.19 -7.21 -3.51
C ILE A 169 2.07 -5.94 -4.35
N ILE A 170 1.60 -6.05 -5.60
CA ILE A 170 1.45 -4.88 -6.49
C ILE A 170 0.45 -3.87 -5.93
N ALA A 171 -0.72 -4.33 -5.44
CA ALA A 171 -1.70 -3.46 -4.81
C ALA A 171 -1.11 -2.75 -3.58
N GLY A 172 -0.36 -3.48 -2.75
CA GLY A 172 0.34 -2.94 -1.59
C GLY A 172 1.40 -1.88 -1.95
N LEU A 173 2.25 -2.16 -2.93
CA LEU A 173 3.26 -1.21 -3.43
C LEU A 173 2.60 0.09 -3.93
N LEU A 174 1.49 -0.01 -4.66
CA LEU A 174 0.80 1.15 -5.24
C LEU A 174 0.03 1.97 -4.19
N VAL A 175 -0.65 1.32 -3.24
CA VAL A 175 -1.29 2.00 -2.11
C VAL A 175 -0.24 2.67 -1.23
N GLY A 176 0.84 1.95 -0.90
CA GLY A 176 1.95 2.51 -0.13
C GLY A 176 2.64 3.68 -0.84
N LEU A 177 2.78 3.63 -2.17
CA LEU A 177 3.34 4.73 -2.97
C LEU A 177 2.46 5.99 -2.91
N GLY A 178 1.15 5.84 -3.06
CA GLY A 178 0.23 6.96 -2.92
C GLY A 178 0.31 7.58 -1.52
N PHE A 179 0.36 6.75 -0.49
CA PHE A 179 0.52 7.18 0.90
C PHE A 179 1.83 7.93 1.11
N GLU A 180 2.95 7.35 0.69
CA GLU A 180 4.30 7.91 0.85
C GLU A 180 4.44 9.28 0.19
N VAL A 181 3.97 9.42 -1.05
CA VAL A 181 4.02 10.70 -1.79
C VAL A 181 3.20 11.76 -1.05
N PHE A 182 1.96 11.44 -0.68
CA PHE A 182 1.10 12.43 -0.03
C PHE A 182 1.60 12.80 1.36
N GLU A 183 2.04 11.84 2.15
CA GLU A 183 2.60 12.09 3.48
C GLU A 183 3.86 12.97 3.38
N ASN A 184 4.76 12.67 2.45
CA ASN A 184 5.94 13.50 2.21
C ASN A 184 5.56 14.94 1.80
N MET A 185 4.53 15.11 0.97
CA MET A 185 4.02 16.44 0.64
C MET A 185 3.45 17.16 1.87
N MET A 186 2.71 16.47 2.73
CA MET A 186 2.14 17.04 3.95
C MET A 186 3.24 17.50 4.92
N TYR A 187 4.26 16.68 5.16
CA TYR A 187 5.41 17.08 6.00
C TYR A 187 6.22 18.20 5.36
N ALA A 188 6.45 18.17 4.05
CA ALA A 188 7.14 19.24 3.35
C ALA A 188 6.42 20.58 3.51
N MET A 189 5.10 20.61 3.37
CA MET A 189 4.32 21.82 3.63
C MET A 189 4.36 22.23 5.10
N MET A 190 4.18 21.28 6.03
CA MET A 190 4.14 21.57 7.47
C MET A 190 5.46 22.15 7.99
N LEU A 191 6.60 21.64 7.51
CA LEU A 191 7.92 22.05 7.97
C LEU A 191 8.55 23.16 7.12
N ALA A 192 7.96 23.51 5.97
CA ALA A 192 8.42 24.59 5.10
C ALA A 192 8.68 25.89 5.87
N VAL A 193 7.70 26.32 6.65
CA VAL A 193 7.70 27.60 7.39
C VAL A 193 8.70 27.66 8.54
N MET A 194 9.34 26.53 8.86
CA MET A 194 10.33 26.45 9.94
C MET A 194 11.76 26.65 9.42
N ASP A 195 11.95 26.70 8.09
CA ASP A 195 13.25 26.93 7.49
C ASP A 195 13.63 28.42 7.53
N PRO A 196 14.85 28.77 7.99
CA PRO A 196 15.26 30.16 8.17
C PRO A 196 15.52 30.92 6.87
N VAL A 197 15.65 30.23 5.73
CA VAL A 197 15.96 30.85 4.43
C VAL A 197 14.68 31.09 3.62
N SER A 198 13.89 30.04 3.39
CA SER A 198 12.61 30.16 2.67
C SER A 198 11.74 28.92 2.81
N ASP A 199 10.42 29.10 2.73
CA ASP A 199 9.45 28.00 2.64
C ASP A 199 9.79 26.98 1.53
N MET A 200 10.27 27.45 0.37
CA MET A 200 10.65 26.56 -0.74
C MET A 200 11.85 25.67 -0.38
N GLN A 201 12.86 26.23 0.28
CA GLN A 201 14.02 25.47 0.73
C GLN A 201 13.64 24.48 1.83
N GLY A 202 12.83 24.89 2.80
CA GLY A 202 12.33 24.03 3.87
C GLY A 202 11.49 22.87 3.35
N ALA A 203 10.59 23.13 2.41
CA ALA A 203 9.77 22.11 1.76
C ALA A 203 10.63 21.11 0.98
N LEU A 204 11.57 21.61 0.18
CA LEU A 204 12.46 20.77 -0.63
C LEU A 204 13.36 19.90 0.26
N SER A 205 14.02 20.50 1.24
CA SER A 205 14.94 19.79 2.14
C SER A 205 14.20 18.71 2.94
N THR A 206 13.02 19.04 3.49
CA THR A 206 12.16 18.09 4.20
C THR A 206 11.75 16.93 3.30
N TYR A 207 11.27 17.21 2.09
CA TYR A 207 10.83 16.17 1.17
C TYR A 207 11.98 15.24 0.77
N LEU A 208 13.15 15.79 0.43
CA LEU A 208 14.33 15.02 0.03
C LEU A 208 14.86 14.15 1.17
N VAL A 209 14.97 14.70 2.39
CA VAL A 209 15.40 13.92 3.57
C VAL A 209 14.45 12.76 3.80
N ARG A 210 13.13 12.96 3.67
CA ARG A 210 12.16 11.87 3.86
C ARG A 210 12.29 10.76 2.82
N VAL A 211 12.54 11.11 1.55
CA VAL A 211 12.77 10.14 0.48
C VAL A 211 14.09 9.37 0.68
N ILE A 212 15.15 10.06 1.12
CA ILE A 212 16.48 9.45 1.29
C ILE A 212 16.57 8.62 2.59
N ALA A 213 15.99 9.10 3.68
CA ALA A 213 16.15 8.49 4.99
C ALA A 213 15.47 7.12 5.07
N GLY A 214 14.31 6.94 4.43
CA GLY A 214 13.59 5.67 4.42
C GLY A 214 12.98 5.37 3.06
N PRO A 215 13.80 5.04 2.04
CA PRO A 215 13.32 4.89 0.66
C PRO A 215 12.28 3.79 0.54
N ALA A 216 11.13 4.09 -0.08
CA ALA A 216 10.04 3.15 -0.39
C ALA A 216 9.49 2.37 0.82
N LYS A 217 9.68 2.86 2.05
CA LYS A 217 9.31 2.11 3.26
C LYS A 217 7.80 1.85 3.34
N HIS A 218 6.95 2.82 3.02
CA HIS A 218 5.49 2.62 3.08
C HIS A 218 5.03 1.67 1.99
N MET A 219 5.68 1.71 0.82
CA MET A 219 5.45 0.73 -0.24
C MET A 219 5.75 -0.69 0.24
N MET A 220 6.89 -0.90 0.91
CA MET A 220 7.33 -2.21 1.37
C MET A 220 6.46 -2.74 2.52
N PHE A 221 6.12 -1.91 3.51
CA PHE A 221 5.19 -2.31 4.59
C PHE A 221 3.87 -2.81 4.01
N SER A 222 3.28 -1.99 3.12
CA SER A 222 2.01 -2.30 2.47
C SER A 222 2.10 -3.45 1.47
N ALA A 223 3.26 -3.68 0.84
CA ALA A 223 3.50 -4.84 -0.01
C ALA A 223 3.41 -6.16 0.78
N LEU A 224 3.97 -6.20 2.00
CA LEU A 224 3.87 -7.37 2.88
C LEU A 224 2.42 -7.60 3.32
N VAL A 225 1.72 -6.56 3.78
CA VAL A 225 0.28 -6.62 4.11
C VAL A 225 -0.53 -7.13 2.91
N GLY A 226 -0.29 -6.56 1.74
CA GLY A 226 -0.95 -6.93 0.51
C GLY A 226 -0.64 -8.35 0.08
N TYR A 227 0.57 -8.86 0.30
CA TYR A 227 0.91 -10.25 0.01
C TYR A 227 0.09 -11.22 0.86
N GLY A 228 -0.06 -10.96 2.17
CA GLY A 228 -0.91 -11.76 3.05
C GLY A 228 -2.37 -11.81 2.59
N ILE A 229 -2.93 -10.65 2.23
CA ILE A 229 -4.30 -10.54 1.69
C ILE A 229 -4.40 -11.28 0.35
N GLY A 230 -3.43 -11.10 -0.55
CA GLY A 230 -3.40 -11.76 -1.86
C GLY A 230 -3.31 -13.29 -1.74
N LEU A 231 -2.51 -13.80 -0.81
CA LEU A 231 -2.45 -15.23 -0.48
C LEU A 231 -3.82 -15.73 0.00
N ALA A 232 -4.42 -15.01 0.96
CA ALA A 232 -5.71 -15.35 1.55
C ALA A 232 -6.87 -15.30 0.55
N MET A 233 -6.80 -14.45 -0.48
CA MET A 233 -7.86 -14.33 -1.50
C MET A 233 -7.69 -15.29 -2.66
N PHE A 234 -6.46 -15.48 -3.16
CA PHE A 234 -6.24 -16.11 -4.47
C PHE A 234 -5.54 -17.46 -4.43
N VAL A 235 -4.96 -17.87 -3.30
CA VAL A 235 -4.39 -19.23 -3.22
C VAL A 235 -5.51 -20.26 -3.18
N GLY A 236 -5.46 -21.15 -4.18
CA GLY A 236 -6.36 -22.28 -4.36
C GLY A 236 -6.01 -23.49 -3.50
N ALA A 237 -6.61 -24.64 -3.83
CA ALA A 237 -6.41 -25.90 -3.13
C ALA A 237 -4.95 -26.39 -3.22
N ARG A 238 -4.49 -27.11 -2.19
CA ARG A 238 -3.22 -27.87 -2.22
C ARG A 238 -3.55 -29.35 -2.09
N ALA A 239 -3.03 -30.18 -3.00
CA ALA A 239 -3.33 -31.62 -3.06
C ALA A 239 -4.85 -31.91 -3.05
N GLY A 240 -5.62 -31.16 -3.85
CA GLY A 240 -7.08 -31.30 -3.94
C GLY A 240 -7.89 -30.76 -2.75
N LYS A 241 -7.24 -30.35 -1.65
CA LYS A 241 -7.93 -29.80 -0.47
C LYS A 241 -7.92 -28.26 -0.50
N PRO A 242 -9.09 -27.59 -0.39
CA PRO A 242 -9.16 -26.15 -0.23
C PRO A 242 -8.33 -25.68 0.97
N ARG A 243 -7.71 -24.50 0.88
CA ARG A 243 -7.06 -23.89 2.05
C ARG A 243 -8.11 -23.58 3.11
N SER A 244 -7.85 -24.04 4.34
CA SER A 244 -8.71 -23.78 5.49
C SER A 244 -8.77 -22.28 5.81
N VAL A 245 -9.83 -21.88 6.52
CA VAL A 245 -9.96 -20.50 7.05
C VAL A 245 -8.76 -20.15 7.93
N ALA A 246 -8.33 -21.08 8.79
CA ALA A 246 -7.15 -20.90 9.64
C ALA A 246 -5.87 -20.61 8.83
N TRP A 247 -5.65 -21.30 7.70
CA TRP A 247 -4.51 -21.03 6.84
C TRP A 247 -4.58 -19.64 6.20
N ARG A 248 -5.78 -19.23 5.74
CA ARG A 248 -5.99 -17.91 5.12
C ARG A 248 -5.77 -16.79 6.13
N LEU A 249 -6.32 -16.93 7.34
CA LEU A 249 -6.10 -15.99 8.43
C LEU A 249 -4.64 -15.97 8.85
N GLY A 250 -3.99 -17.13 8.95
CA GLY A 250 -2.56 -17.24 9.25
C GLY A 250 -1.69 -16.50 8.23
N ALA A 251 -2.05 -16.52 6.94
CA ALA A 251 -1.33 -15.76 5.91
C ALA A 251 -1.48 -14.24 6.11
N VAL A 252 -2.69 -13.75 6.43
CA VAL A 252 -2.92 -12.33 6.72
C VAL A 252 -2.19 -11.90 8.00
N VAL A 253 -2.28 -12.69 9.06
CA VAL A 253 -1.63 -12.40 10.35
C VAL A 253 -0.12 -12.40 10.22
N LEU A 254 0.47 -13.39 9.53
CA LEU A 254 1.91 -13.47 9.35
C LEU A 254 2.44 -12.28 8.55
N TRP A 255 1.95 -12.11 7.31
CA TRP A 255 2.51 -11.10 6.41
C TRP A 255 2.05 -9.68 6.74
N GLY A 256 0.80 -9.52 7.19
CA GLY A 256 0.30 -8.26 7.74
C GLY A 256 1.01 -7.90 9.03
N GLY A 257 1.27 -8.87 9.90
CA GLY A 257 2.07 -8.69 11.11
C GLY A 257 3.51 -8.27 10.80
N LEU A 258 4.17 -8.89 9.81
CA LEU A 258 5.51 -8.47 9.40
C LEU A 258 5.53 -7.03 8.84
N GLY A 259 4.55 -6.66 8.01
CA GLY A 259 4.40 -5.29 7.52
C GLY A 259 4.17 -4.29 8.65
N PHE A 260 3.27 -4.60 9.58
CA PHE A 260 2.99 -3.78 10.75
C PHE A 260 4.19 -3.68 11.70
N LEU A 261 4.82 -4.79 12.06
CA LEU A 261 5.92 -4.81 13.03
C LEU A 261 7.16 -4.08 12.51
N THR A 262 7.47 -4.20 11.22
CA THR A 262 8.58 -3.46 10.62
C THR A 262 8.30 -1.96 10.57
N HIS A 263 7.05 -1.54 10.30
CA HIS A 263 6.65 -0.14 10.40
C HIS A 263 6.66 0.35 11.86
N PHE A 264 6.12 -0.43 12.77
CA PHE A 264 6.10 -0.13 14.20
C PHE A 264 7.53 0.07 14.72
N ALA A 265 8.43 -0.87 14.39
CA ALA A 265 9.85 -0.81 14.73
C ALA A 265 10.54 0.40 14.12
N TRP A 266 10.25 0.75 12.87
CA TRP A 266 10.80 1.94 12.21
C TRP A 266 10.47 3.24 12.97
N ASN A 267 9.28 3.31 13.56
CA ASN A 267 8.80 4.47 14.32
C ASN A 267 9.19 4.44 15.81
N VAL A 268 9.85 3.38 16.31
CA VAL A 268 10.28 3.35 17.72
C VAL A 268 11.31 4.46 17.94
N ARG A 269 11.03 5.30 18.94
CA ARG A 269 11.98 6.28 19.47
C ARG A 269 12.58 5.74 20.75
N TRP A 270 13.84 5.34 20.68
CA TRP A 270 14.59 4.95 21.87
C TRP A 270 14.94 6.21 22.68
N LEU A 271 14.59 6.20 23.96
CA LEU A 271 14.88 7.31 24.88
C LEU A 271 16.26 7.09 25.50
N ASP A 272 16.96 8.19 25.81
CA ASP A 272 18.26 8.18 26.50
C ASP A 272 19.38 7.39 25.79
N VAL A 273 19.29 7.25 24.47
CA VAL A 273 20.33 6.65 23.62
C VAL A 273 21.01 7.69 22.74
N SER A 274 22.19 7.36 22.21
CA SER A 274 22.87 8.23 21.26
C SER A 274 22.09 8.36 19.94
N PRO A 275 22.16 9.50 19.23
CA PRO A 275 21.57 9.63 17.90
C PRO A 275 22.07 8.56 16.92
N GLY A 276 23.34 8.14 17.06
CA GLY A 276 23.93 7.05 16.26
C GLY A 276 23.23 5.71 16.47
N PHE A 277 22.81 5.40 17.70
CA PHE A 277 22.03 4.19 17.97
C PHE A 277 20.66 4.23 17.26
N GLN A 278 19.96 5.36 17.30
CA GLN A 278 18.67 5.51 16.61
C GLN A 278 18.82 5.33 15.09
N LEU A 279 19.85 5.91 14.48
CA LEU A 279 20.13 5.74 13.06
C LEU A 279 20.48 4.29 12.71
N MET A 280 21.29 3.63 13.53
CA MET A 280 21.62 2.21 13.37
C MET A 280 20.37 1.34 13.45
N TRP A 281 19.49 1.58 14.42
CA TRP A 281 18.21 0.88 14.56
C TRP A 281 17.34 1.03 13.31
N MET A 282 17.14 2.26 12.83
CA MET A 282 16.37 2.53 11.61
C MET A 282 17.00 1.83 10.38
N GLY A 283 18.33 1.86 10.25
CA GLY A 283 19.06 1.17 9.20
C GLY A 283 18.84 -0.34 9.22
N ILE A 284 18.93 -0.98 10.39
CA ILE A 284 18.69 -2.41 10.56
C ILE A 284 17.24 -2.76 10.18
N VAL A 285 16.26 -2.01 10.68
CA VAL A 285 14.84 -2.23 10.37
C VAL A 285 14.59 -2.12 8.86
N TRP A 286 15.19 -1.13 8.20
CA TRP A 286 15.06 -0.97 6.75
C TRP A 286 15.71 -2.11 5.97
N VAL A 287 16.90 -2.56 6.36
CA VAL A 287 17.57 -3.72 5.72
C VAL A 287 16.70 -4.98 5.86
N VAL A 288 16.13 -5.22 7.04
CA VAL A 288 15.21 -6.35 7.27
C VAL A 288 13.96 -6.21 6.39
N LEU A 289 13.36 -5.03 6.32
CA LEU A 289 12.20 -4.75 5.48
C LEU A 289 12.48 -5.00 3.99
N VAL A 290 13.62 -4.54 3.50
CA VAL A 290 14.08 -4.76 2.12
C VAL A 290 14.26 -6.25 1.88
N ALA A 291 14.95 -6.97 2.77
CA ALA A 291 15.18 -8.40 2.64
C ALA A 291 13.86 -9.20 2.57
N LEU A 292 12.89 -8.87 3.44
CA LEU A 292 11.57 -9.51 3.45
C LEU A 292 10.80 -9.22 2.15
N THR A 293 10.74 -7.95 1.73
CA THR A 293 9.96 -7.54 0.56
C THR A 293 10.57 -8.04 -0.74
N VAL A 294 11.87 -7.85 -0.93
CA VAL A 294 12.60 -8.35 -2.10
C VAL A 294 12.57 -9.87 -2.12
N GLY A 295 12.75 -10.54 -0.97
CA GLY A 295 12.61 -11.98 -0.86
C GLY A 295 11.23 -12.48 -1.32
N ALA A 296 10.15 -11.83 -0.89
CA ALA A 296 8.79 -12.15 -1.34
C ALA A 296 8.59 -11.92 -2.85
N ILE A 297 9.10 -10.81 -3.40
CA ILE A 297 9.03 -10.50 -4.83
C ILE A 297 9.83 -11.51 -5.66
N VAL A 298 11.05 -11.85 -5.24
CA VAL A 298 11.92 -12.81 -5.92
C VAL A 298 11.29 -14.20 -5.89
N TRP A 299 10.84 -14.65 -4.70
CA TRP A 299 10.17 -15.94 -4.56
C TRP A 299 8.96 -16.07 -5.49
N THR A 300 8.05 -15.09 -5.45
CA THR A 300 6.84 -15.09 -6.29
C THR A 300 7.16 -14.96 -7.77
N SER A 301 8.21 -14.22 -8.13
CA SER A 301 8.68 -14.11 -9.52
C SER A 301 9.27 -15.43 -10.04
N VAL A 302 10.06 -16.12 -9.22
CA VAL A 302 10.61 -17.45 -9.54
C VAL A 302 9.49 -18.47 -9.71
N GLU A 303 8.51 -18.47 -8.80
CA GLU A 303 7.33 -19.32 -8.89
C GLU A 303 6.55 -19.05 -10.19
N PHE A 304 6.26 -17.78 -10.50
CA PHE A 304 5.63 -17.37 -11.75
C PHE A 304 6.39 -17.86 -12.98
N LEU A 305 7.70 -17.70 -13.02
CA LEU A 305 8.54 -18.13 -14.15
C LEU A 305 8.53 -19.66 -14.31
N ARG A 306 8.55 -20.42 -13.20
CA ARG A 306 8.44 -21.89 -13.23
C ARG A 306 7.12 -22.34 -13.84
N TRP A 307 6.01 -21.71 -13.48
CA TRP A 307 4.69 -22.08 -14.00
C TRP A 307 4.57 -21.71 -15.47
N LYS A 308 5.08 -20.53 -15.85
CA LYS A 308 5.18 -20.10 -17.25
C LYS A 308 5.96 -21.10 -18.11
N LYS A 309 7.10 -21.61 -17.61
CA LYS A 309 7.90 -22.66 -18.31
C LYS A 309 7.12 -23.95 -18.52
N ARG A 310 6.19 -24.30 -17.62
CA ARG A 310 5.31 -25.47 -17.73
C ARG A 310 4.09 -25.23 -18.64
N GLY A 311 3.96 -24.06 -19.25
CA GLY A 311 2.80 -23.69 -20.06
C GLY A 311 1.52 -23.48 -19.23
N ILE A 312 1.65 -23.28 -17.91
CA ILE A 312 0.52 -23.06 -16.99
C ILE A 312 0.51 -21.60 -16.58
N CYS A 313 -0.68 -20.98 -16.57
CA CYS A 313 -0.83 -19.64 -16.02
C CYS A 313 -1.32 -19.74 -14.57
N PRO A 314 -0.55 -19.23 -13.59
CA PRO A 314 -0.98 -19.23 -12.21
C PRO A 314 -2.28 -18.50 -11.99
N ALA A 315 -3.21 -19.18 -11.31
CA ALA A 315 -4.48 -18.71 -10.78
C ALA A 315 -5.25 -17.79 -11.75
N VAL A 316 -6.14 -18.39 -12.53
CA VAL A 316 -7.21 -17.64 -13.19
C VAL A 316 -8.47 -17.90 -12.40
N THR A 317 -8.93 -16.90 -11.65
CA THR A 317 -10.35 -16.85 -11.28
C THR A 317 -11.12 -16.65 -12.58
N ILE A 318 -11.47 -17.73 -13.26
CA ILE A 318 -12.40 -17.68 -14.38
C ILE A 318 -13.78 -17.60 -13.75
N TYR A 319 -14.47 -16.50 -13.97
CA TYR A 319 -15.89 -16.38 -13.64
C TYR A 319 -16.69 -17.16 -14.66
N GLN A 320 -16.70 -18.49 -14.56
CA GLN A 320 -17.69 -19.28 -15.28
C GLN A 320 -18.97 -19.26 -14.44
N ARG A 321 -20.02 -18.63 -14.96
CA ARG A 321 -21.37 -18.80 -14.43
C ARG A 321 -21.77 -20.24 -14.78
N MET A 322 -21.94 -21.09 -13.78
CA MET A 322 -22.71 -22.33 -13.96
C MET A 322 -24.19 -21.97 -14.12
#